data_AF-A0AAD2E0C5-F1
#
_entry.id   AF-A0AAD2E0C5-F1
#
_cell.length_a   1.000
_cell.length_b   1.000
_cell.length_c   1.000
_cell.angle_alpha   90.00
_cell.angle_beta   90.00
_cell.angle_gamma   90.00
#
_symmetry.space_group_name_H-M   'P 1'
#
loop_
_entity.id
_entity.type
_entity.pdbx_description
1 polymer ?
#
loop_
_entity_poly.entity_id
_entity_poly.type
_entity_poly.pdbx_seq_one_letter_code
_entity_poly.pdbx_strand_id
1 'polypeptide(L)'
;MTCRTTQDLSLVSANASPVFVQAPAEKGLGSFAIDFLMGGVSAAVSKTAAAPIERVKLLIQNQDEMIKTGRLSEPYKGIGECFKRTIREEGFGSLWRGNTANVIRYFPTQALNFAFKDYFKRLFNFKKDRDGYWKWFAGNLASGGAAGASSLLFVYSLDYARTRLANDAKAAKKGGERQFNGLIDVYRKTLKSDGVAGLYRGFNISCVGIIVYRGLYFGMYDSLKPVLLTGSLQDSFFASFALGWLITNGAGLASYPIDTVRRRMMMTSGEAVKYNSSLDAFAQILKNEGAKSLFKGAGANILRAVAGAGVLAGYDKLQGRTLLDTYTYSSFSSSRSLYSSPHSLQQLLHCPKQLKLQYFHSFPLPLRVEQQPLPRLSLKRATSCVSTSILLSSVMALDHAQIAESNMASQPTRSSAMQNLTRHQHHQYLKHVP
;
A
#
# COMPACT_ATOMS: atom_id res chain seq x y z
N MET A 1 -3.67 26.98 -69.67
CA MET A 1 -2.71 26.58 -68.63
C MET A 1 -3.42 25.76 -67.57
N THR A 2 -3.07 24.48 -67.44
CA THR A 2 -3.50 23.62 -66.32
C THR A 2 -2.37 23.54 -65.30
N CYS A 3 -2.66 23.71 -64.01
CA CYS A 3 -1.75 23.28 -62.94
C CYS A 3 -2.51 22.37 -61.96
N ARG A 4 -1.84 21.33 -61.48
CA ARG A 4 -2.46 20.18 -60.79
C ARG A 4 -2.33 20.28 -59.27
N THR A 5 -3.22 19.52 -58.63
CA THR A 5 -3.19 19.06 -57.24
C THR A 5 -1.84 18.50 -56.80
N THR A 6 -1.36 18.93 -55.63
CA THR A 6 -0.74 18.10 -54.57
C THR A 6 -0.58 18.97 -53.31
N GLN A 7 -1.25 18.62 -52.21
CA GLN A 7 -0.86 19.08 -50.87
C GLN A 7 -0.45 17.83 -50.08
N ASP A 8 0.82 17.78 -49.67
CA ASP A 8 1.38 16.64 -48.96
C ASP A 8 0.77 16.49 -47.56
N LEU A 9 0.00 15.43 -47.39
CA LEU A 9 -0.64 15.06 -46.14
C LEU A 9 0.31 14.24 -45.26
N SER A 10 1.52 14.76 -45.02
CA SER A 10 2.55 14.07 -44.23
C SER A 10 3.55 15.04 -43.58
N LEU A 11 3.23 15.56 -42.37
CA LEU A 11 4.20 15.97 -41.33
C LEU A 11 3.51 16.54 -40.06
N VAL A 12 2.70 15.72 -39.38
CA VAL A 12 2.40 15.93 -37.96
C VAL A 12 2.70 14.63 -37.21
N SER A 13 3.95 14.48 -36.77
CA SER A 13 4.37 13.36 -35.94
C SER A 13 3.73 13.47 -34.57
N ALA A 14 2.70 12.65 -34.30
CA ALA A 14 1.97 12.63 -33.06
C ALA A 14 2.77 11.95 -31.93
N ASN A 15 3.84 12.59 -31.46
CA ASN A 15 4.60 12.19 -30.27
C ASN A 15 3.84 12.50 -28.96
N ALA A 16 2.56 12.13 -28.90
CA ALA A 16 1.79 12.07 -27.68
C ALA A 16 2.10 10.73 -26.97
N SER A 17 3.31 10.57 -26.45
CA SER A 17 3.68 9.43 -25.61
C SER A 17 2.71 9.35 -24.43
N PRO A 18 1.83 8.33 -24.36
CA PRO A 18 1.02 8.15 -23.17
C PRO A 18 1.96 7.81 -22.02
N VAL A 19 1.62 8.21 -20.79
CA VAL A 19 2.29 7.68 -19.60
C VAL A 19 1.83 6.24 -19.37
N PHE A 20 2.19 5.38 -20.32
CA PHE A 20 2.26 3.95 -20.11
C PHE A 20 3.38 3.73 -19.10
N VAL A 21 3.00 3.43 -17.86
CA VAL A 21 3.82 2.52 -17.07
C VAL A 21 3.86 1.23 -17.88
N GLN A 22 4.94 1.02 -18.62
CA GLN A 22 5.21 -0.26 -19.27
C GLN A 22 5.06 -1.34 -18.19
N ALA A 23 4.33 -2.41 -18.52
CA ALA A 23 4.46 -3.62 -17.73
C ALA A 23 5.96 -3.97 -17.73
N PRO A 24 6.58 -4.27 -16.57
CA PRO A 24 7.98 -4.66 -16.57
C PRO A 24 8.18 -5.79 -17.58
N ALA A 25 9.15 -5.64 -18.49
CA ALA A 25 9.63 -6.77 -19.29
C ALA A 25 9.91 -7.94 -18.33
N GLU A 26 9.65 -9.18 -18.75
CA GLU A 26 9.64 -10.36 -17.85
C GLU A 26 10.95 -10.46 -17.04
N LYS A 27 10.89 -9.89 -15.84
CA LYS A 27 11.99 -9.86 -14.89
C LYS A 27 12.07 -11.25 -14.32
N GLY A 28 13.21 -11.93 -14.51
CA GLY A 28 13.49 -13.19 -13.85
C GLY A 28 13.20 -13.09 -12.35
N LEU A 29 12.71 -14.19 -11.76
CA LEU A 29 12.07 -14.22 -10.44
C LEU A 29 12.82 -13.42 -9.34
N GLY A 30 14.16 -13.44 -9.36
CA GLY A 30 14.99 -12.65 -8.45
C GLY A 30 14.81 -11.13 -8.58
N SER A 31 14.73 -10.57 -9.79
CA SER A 31 14.50 -9.13 -9.98
C SER A 31 13.08 -8.71 -9.60
N PHE A 32 12.07 -9.58 -9.82
CA PHE A 32 10.73 -9.37 -9.29
C PHE A 32 10.71 -9.36 -7.75
N ALA A 33 11.38 -10.34 -7.12
CA ALA A 33 11.45 -10.44 -5.66
C ALA A 33 12.15 -9.21 -5.04
N ILE A 34 13.24 -8.73 -5.65
CA ILE A 34 13.95 -7.51 -5.25
C ILE A 34 13.02 -6.29 -5.31
N ASP A 35 12.35 -6.06 -6.45
CA ASP A 35 11.41 -4.93 -6.61
C ASP A 35 10.24 -5.01 -5.62
N PHE A 36 9.69 -6.21 -5.41
CA PHE A 36 8.58 -6.46 -4.49
C PHE A 36 8.96 -6.19 -3.03
N LEU A 37 10.14 -6.64 -2.61
CA LEU A 37 10.66 -6.39 -1.25
C LEU A 37 11.04 -4.93 -1.05
N MET A 38 11.69 -4.27 -2.02
CA MET A 38 12.04 -2.85 -1.95
C MET A 38 10.79 -1.97 -1.91
N GLY A 39 9.78 -2.26 -2.73
CA GLY A 39 8.46 -1.63 -2.65
C GLY A 39 7.77 -1.88 -1.30
N GLY A 40 7.89 -3.09 -0.75
CA GLY A 40 7.42 -3.46 0.58
C GLY A 40 8.04 -2.66 1.70
N VAL A 41 9.37 -2.51 1.72
CA VAL A 41 10.10 -1.72 2.71
C VAL A 41 9.78 -0.23 2.59
N SER A 42 9.81 0.33 1.37
CA SER A 42 9.40 1.73 1.11
C SER A 42 7.99 2.02 1.62
N ALA A 43 7.05 1.14 1.30
CA ALA A 43 5.68 1.24 1.80
C ALA A 43 5.59 1.10 3.32
N ALA A 44 6.33 0.17 3.93
CA ALA A 44 6.36 -0.01 5.39
C ALA A 44 6.85 1.27 6.10
N VAL A 45 7.89 1.92 5.58
CA VAL A 45 8.42 3.19 6.09
C VAL A 45 7.38 4.31 5.93
N SER A 46 6.84 4.50 4.72
CA SER A 46 5.82 5.52 4.44
C SER A 46 4.55 5.35 5.29
N LYS A 47 4.06 4.11 5.42
CA LYS A 47 2.92 3.78 6.28
C LYS A 47 3.20 4.03 7.76
N THR A 48 4.39 3.70 8.23
CA THR A 48 4.79 3.91 9.63
C THR A 48 4.94 5.39 9.97
N ALA A 49 5.52 6.20 9.08
CA ALA A 49 5.60 7.64 9.29
C ALA A 49 4.23 8.32 9.27
N ALA A 50 3.30 7.87 8.41
CA ALA A 50 1.94 8.40 8.34
C ALA A 50 0.98 7.82 9.41
N ALA A 51 1.39 6.81 10.19
CA ALA A 51 0.50 6.11 11.12
C ALA A 51 -0.12 7.00 12.22
N PRO A 52 0.60 7.96 12.85
CA PRO A 52 0.01 8.81 13.89
C PRO A 52 -1.19 9.65 13.41
N ILE A 53 -1.04 10.31 12.26
CA ILE A 53 -2.12 11.11 11.67
C ILE A 53 -3.24 10.22 11.10
N GLU A 54 -2.91 9.02 10.61
CA GLU A 54 -3.91 8.03 10.20
C GLU A 54 -4.71 7.47 11.39
N ARG A 55 -4.10 7.29 12.57
CA ARG A 55 -4.83 6.93 13.80
C ARG A 55 -5.76 8.05 14.25
N VAL A 56 -5.28 9.30 14.30
CA VAL A 56 -6.13 10.47 14.66
C VAL A 56 -7.28 10.66 13.67
N LYS A 57 -7.06 10.43 12.36
CA LYS A 57 -8.15 10.39 11.38
C LYS A 57 -9.23 9.37 11.75
N LEU A 58 -8.84 8.14 12.07
CA LEU A 58 -9.78 7.06 12.40
C LEU A 58 -10.51 7.32 13.72
N LEU A 59 -9.80 7.76 14.77
CA LEU A 59 -10.40 8.13 16.06
C LEU A 59 -11.49 9.21 15.89
N ILE A 60 -11.20 10.30 15.17
CA ILE A 60 -12.17 11.37 14.92
C ILE A 60 -13.33 10.90 14.03
N GLN A 61 -13.07 10.05 13.02
CA GLN A 61 -14.08 9.53 12.09
C GLN A 61 -15.11 8.59 12.75
N ASN A 62 -14.68 7.84 13.77
CA ASN A 62 -15.47 6.77 14.41
C ASN A 62 -15.85 7.08 15.87
N GLN A 63 -15.54 8.28 16.38
CA GLN A 63 -15.74 8.65 17.78
C GLN A 63 -17.16 8.41 18.29
N ASP A 64 -18.19 8.59 17.46
CA ASP A 64 -19.59 8.41 17.87
C ASP A 64 -19.93 6.93 18.13
N GLU A 65 -19.32 6.00 17.38
CA GLU A 65 -19.41 4.56 17.67
C GLU A 65 -18.58 4.19 18.92
N MET A 66 -17.47 4.89 19.15
CA MET A 66 -16.68 4.74 20.38
C MET A 66 -17.46 5.25 21.62
N ILE A 67 -18.27 6.30 21.48
CA ILE A 67 -19.14 6.80 22.55
C ILE A 67 -20.27 5.80 22.82
N LYS A 68 -20.97 5.31 21.78
CA LYS A 68 -22.03 4.28 21.90
C LYS A 68 -21.54 3.00 22.60
N THR A 69 -20.28 2.64 22.44
CA THR A 69 -19.64 1.45 23.04
C THR A 69 -18.91 1.72 24.37
N GLY A 70 -19.00 2.93 24.93
CA GLY A 70 -18.33 3.31 26.19
C GLY A 70 -16.79 3.37 26.11
N ARG A 71 -16.24 3.36 24.89
CA ARG A 71 -14.81 3.47 24.58
C ARG A 71 -14.29 4.91 24.62
N LEU A 72 -15.17 5.89 24.50
CA LEU A 72 -14.87 7.32 24.57
C LEU A 72 -15.94 8.03 25.42
N SER A 73 -15.53 8.88 26.36
CA SER A 73 -16.45 9.64 27.23
C SER A 73 -17.06 10.86 26.56
N GLU A 74 -16.23 11.60 25.82
CA GLU A 74 -16.55 12.90 25.25
C GLU A 74 -15.91 13.01 23.86
N PRO A 75 -16.58 13.65 22.88
CA PRO A 75 -16.07 13.79 21.52
C PRO A 75 -14.79 14.63 21.46
N TYR A 76 -13.92 14.29 20.51
CA TYR A 76 -12.70 15.06 20.26
C TYR A 76 -13.03 16.42 19.64
N LYS A 77 -12.44 17.48 20.20
CA LYS A 77 -12.69 18.87 19.76
C LYS A 77 -11.95 19.23 18.47
N GLY A 78 -10.94 18.44 18.09
CA GLY A 78 -10.19 18.61 16.85
C GLY A 78 -8.93 17.75 16.80
N ILE A 79 -8.15 17.90 15.73
CA ILE A 79 -6.95 17.08 15.45
C ILE A 79 -5.90 17.23 16.57
N GLY A 80 -5.55 18.45 16.96
CA GLY A 80 -4.54 18.71 17.98
C GLY A 80 -4.95 18.26 19.39
N GLU A 81 -6.24 18.38 19.73
CA GLU A 81 -6.78 17.90 20.99
C GLU A 81 -6.79 16.36 21.03
N CYS A 82 -7.23 15.70 19.95
CA CYS A 82 -7.16 14.24 19.81
C CYS A 82 -5.73 13.70 19.97
N PHE A 83 -4.72 14.34 19.35
CA PHE A 83 -3.31 14.00 19.58
C PHE A 83 -2.91 14.14 21.05
N LYS A 84 -3.14 15.31 21.65
CA LYS A 84 -2.76 15.64 23.04
C LYS A 84 -3.38 14.66 24.03
N ARG A 85 -4.67 14.34 23.85
CA ARG A 85 -5.43 13.42 24.69
C ARG A 85 -4.96 11.98 24.53
N THR A 86 -4.80 11.50 23.30
CA THR A 86 -4.29 10.14 23.01
C THR A 86 -2.91 9.91 23.63
N ILE A 87 -1.98 10.87 23.48
CA ILE A 87 -0.64 10.77 24.06
C ILE A 87 -0.70 10.76 25.61
N ARG A 88 -1.58 11.57 26.21
CA ARG A 88 -1.74 11.66 27.67
C ARG A 88 -2.36 10.40 28.28
N GLU A 89 -3.39 9.84 27.66
CA GLU A 89 -4.17 8.72 28.22
C GLU A 89 -3.56 7.34 27.89
N GLU A 90 -2.94 7.21 26.71
CA GLU A 90 -2.42 5.94 26.19
C GLU A 90 -0.89 5.88 26.02
N GLY A 91 -0.20 7.01 26.13
CA GLY A 91 1.24 7.12 25.87
C GLY A 91 1.58 7.31 24.38
N PHE A 92 2.77 7.85 24.10
CA PHE A 92 3.19 8.22 22.74
C PHE A 92 3.18 7.07 21.73
N GLY A 93 3.70 5.88 22.11
CA GLY A 93 3.75 4.69 21.25
C GLY A 93 2.37 4.19 20.81
N SER A 94 1.29 4.61 21.48
CA SER A 94 -0.08 4.26 21.09
C SER A 94 -0.47 4.82 19.71
N LEU A 95 0.18 5.89 19.22
CA LEU A 95 -0.13 6.50 17.92
C LEU A 95 0.07 5.53 16.74
N TRP A 96 0.87 4.48 16.90
CA TRP A 96 1.10 3.43 15.90
C TRP A 96 0.18 2.21 16.05
N ARG A 97 -0.83 2.26 16.93
CA ARG A 97 -1.75 1.15 17.15
C ARG A 97 -2.49 0.77 15.87
N GLY A 98 -2.40 -0.50 15.49
CA GLY A 98 -2.92 -1.03 14.22
C GLY A 98 -1.98 -0.90 13.02
N ASN A 99 -0.82 -0.24 13.13
CA ASN A 99 0.10 -0.08 12.00
C ASN A 99 0.72 -1.41 11.53
N THR A 100 0.90 -2.41 12.39
CA THR A 100 1.36 -3.75 11.98
C THR A 100 0.45 -4.35 10.89
N ALA A 101 -0.87 -4.22 11.06
CA ALA A 101 -1.82 -4.68 10.04
C ALA A 101 -1.78 -3.84 8.76
N ASN A 102 -1.47 -2.53 8.85
CA ASN A 102 -1.28 -1.64 7.69
C ASN A 102 -0.07 -2.07 6.85
N VAL A 103 1.04 -2.42 7.50
CA VAL A 103 2.28 -2.89 6.86
C VAL A 103 2.07 -4.29 6.26
N ILE A 104 1.60 -5.26 7.04
CA ILE A 104 1.35 -6.64 6.56
C ILE A 104 0.45 -6.63 5.32
N ARG A 105 -0.63 -5.82 5.34
CA ARG A 105 -1.60 -5.74 4.23
C ARG A 105 -0.99 -5.29 2.90
N TYR A 106 0.16 -4.62 2.88
CA TYR A 106 0.79 -4.19 1.62
C TYR A 106 1.14 -5.38 0.73
N PHE A 107 1.83 -6.40 1.27
CA PHE A 107 2.33 -7.55 0.52
C PHE A 107 1.24 -8.35 -0.24
N PRO A 108 0.16 -8.84 0.41
CA PRO A 108 -0.93 -9.52 -0.31
C PRO A 108 -1.68 -8.55 -1.23
N THR A 109 -1.81 -7.27 -0.88
CA THR A 109 -2.42 -6.28 -1.80
C THR A 109 -1.60 -6.16 -3.10
N GLN A 110 -0.27 -6.15 -3.03
CA GLN A 110 0.56 -6.09 -4.24
C GLN A 110 0.55 -7.40 -5.02
N ALA A 111 0.64 -8.56 -4.37
CA ALA A 111 0.51 -9.85 -5.04
C ALA A 111 -0.81 -9.96 -5.83
N LEU A 112 -1.92 -9.56 -5.22
CA LEU A 112 -3.24 -9.55 -5.87
C LEU A 112 -3.38 -8.44 -6.93
N ASN A 113 -2.70 -7.30 -6.77
CA ASN A 113 -2.60 -6.30 -7.83
C ASN A 113 -1.87 -6.86 -9.06
N PHE A 114 -0.77 -7.60 -8.91
CA PHE A 114 -0.09 -8.24 -10.03
C PHE A 114 -0.99 -9.29 -10.71
N ALA A 115 -1.68 -10.13 -9.94
CA ALA A 115 -2.56 -11.16 -10.49
C ALA A 115 -3.80 -10.59 -11.20
N PHE A 116 -4.53 -9.66 -10.57
CA PHE A 116 -5.86 -9.24 -11.04
C PHE A 116 -5.85 -8.03 -11.97
N LYS A 117 -4.90 -7.10 -11.84
CA LYS A 117 -4.92 -5.84 -12.60
C LYS A 117 -4.88 -6.09 -14.11
N ASP A 118 -4.00 -6.96 -14.58
CA ASP A 118 -3.85 -7.21 -16.01
C ASP A 118 -4.89 -8.21 -16.54
N TYR A 119 -5.34 -9.16 -15.72
CA TYR A 119 -6.49 -10.02 -16.02
C TYR A 119 -7.75 -9.19 -16.32
N PHE A 120 -8.19 -8.33 -15.37
CA PHE A 120 -9.38 -7.51 -15.57
C PHE A 120 -9.19 -6.41 -16.61
N LYS A 121 -7.97 -5.90 -16.85
CA LYS A 121 -7.71 -4.99 -17.97
C LYS A 121 -7.88 -5.67 -19.33
N ARG A 122 -7.42 -6.93 -19.48
CA ARG A 122 -7.60 -7.72 -20.70
C ARG A 122 -9.08 -8.03 -20.93
N LEU A 123 -9.82 -8.35 -19.87
CA LEU A 123 -11.26 -8.64 -19.95
C LEU A 123 -12.09 -7.41 -20.37
N PHE A 124 -11.73 -6.21 -19.91
CA PHE A 124 -12.40 -4.95 -20.26
C PHE A 124 -11.52 -4.06 -21.17
N ASN A 125 -10.88 -4.66 -22.18
CA ASN A 125 -9.91 -4.00 -23.07
C ASN A 125 -10.56 -3.07 -24.12
N PHE A 126 -11.25 -2.03 -23.65
CA PHE A 126 -11.76 -0.93 -24.46
C PHE A 126 -10.70 0.17 -24.63
N LYS A 127 -10.68 0.82 -25.80
CA LYS A 127 -9.82 1.97 -26.10
C LYS A 127 -10.65 3.20 -26.47
N LYS A 128 -10.16 4.39 -26.10
CA LYS A 128 -10.88 5.68 -26.23
C LYS A 128 -11.10 6.10 -27.68
N ASP A 129 -10.14 5.78 -28.54
CA ASP A 129 -10.12 5.96 -30.01
C ASP A 129 -11.01 4.94 -30.73
N ARG A 130 -10.91 3.65 -30.40
CA ARG A 130 -11.64 2.57 -31.08
C ARG A 130 -13.12 2.49 -30.68
N ASP A 131 -13.40 2.58 -29.38
CA ASP A 131 -14.72 2.22 -28.82
C ASP A 131 -15.50 3.44 -28.31
N GLY A 132 -14.89 4.62 -28.35
CA GLY A 132 -15.44 5.86 -27.80
C GLY A 132 -15.25 6.02 -26.29
N TYR A 133 -15.30 7.27 -25.84
CA TYR A 133 -14.97 7.65 -24.45
C TYR A 133 -15.78 6.92 -23.39
N TRP A 134 -17.11 6.81 -23.54
CA TRP A 134 -17.94 6.20 -22.49
C TRP A 134 -17.76 4.69 -22.35
N LYS A 135 -17.49 3.95 -23.44
CA LYS A 135 -17.16 2.51 -23.34
C LYS A 135 -15.81 2.31 -22.67
N TRP A 136 -14.81 3.11 -23.04
CA TRP A 136 -13.50 3.13 -22.37
C TRP A 136 -13.62 3.47 -20.87
N PHE A 137 -14.39 4.49 -20.51
CA PHE A 137 -14.57 4.93 -19.12
C PHE A 137 -15.31 3.88 -18.29
N ALA A 138 -16.42 3.34 -18.79
CA ALA A 138 -17.16 2.25 -18.15
C ALA A 138 -16.30 0.97 -18.03
N GLY A 139 -15.51 0.64 -19.04
CA GLY A 139 -14.55 -0.47 -19.01
C GLY A 139 -13.48 -0.33 -17.93
N ASN A 140 -12.89 0.87 -17.79
CA ASN A 140 -11.92 1.14 -16.72
C ASN A 140 -12.55 1.13 -15.32
N LEU A 141 -13.81 1.59 -15.20
CA LEU A 141 -14.56 1.49 -13.95
C LEU A 141 -14.89 0.05 -13.58
N ALA A 142 -15.35 -0.77 -14.53
CA ALA A 142 -15.64 -2.18 -14.34
C ALA A 142 -14.37 -2.99 -14.01
N SER A 143 -13.30 -2.79 -14.79
CA SER A 143 -11.98 -3.40 -14.57
C SER A 143 -11.40 -3.04 -13.20
N GLY A 144 -11.40 -1.74 -12.86
CA GLY A 144 -10.93 -1.26 -11.57
C GLY A 144 -11.80 -1.78 -10.42
N GLY A 145 -13.12 -1.72 -10.57
CA GLY A 145 -14.09 -2.20 -9.58
C GLY A 145 -13.92 -3.69 -9.29
N ALA A 146 -13.89 -4.52 -10.34
CA ALA A 146 -13.72 -5.97 -10.22
C ALA A 146 -12.35 -6.36 -9.64
N ALA A 147 -11.25 -5.76 -10.12
CA ALA A 147 -9.93 -5.98 -9.53
C ALA A 147 -9.87 -5.53 -8.06
N GLY A 148 -10.50 -4.39 -7.74
CA GLY A 148 -10.58 -3.86 -6.39
C GLY A 148 -11.38 -4.74 -5.43
N ALA A 149 -12.57 -5.19 -5.85
CA ALA A 149 -13.41 -6.11 -5.08
C ALA A 149 -12.73 -7.48 -4.89
N SER A 150 -12.08 -8.01 -5.93
CA SER A 150 -11.33 -9.27 -5.87
C SER A 150 -10.15 -9.17 -4.90
N SER A 151 -9.36 -8.09 -4.95
CA SER A 151 -8.29 -7.87 -3.97
C SER A 151 -8.86 -7.70 -2.55
N LEU A 152 -9.96 -6.95 -2.39
CA LEU A 152 -10.64 -6.78 -1.10
C LEU A 152 -11.09 -8.13 -0.53
N LEU A 153 -11.60 -9.06 -1.34
CA LEU A 153 -12.05 -10.38 -0.85
C LEU A 153 -11.02 -11.09 0.03
N PHE A 154 -9.72 -10.93 -0.26
CA PHE A 154 -8.64 -11.49 0.54
C PHE A 154 -8.11 -10.55 1.62
N VAL A 155 -8.04 -9.23 1.38
CA VAL A 155 -7.38 -8.29 2.32
C VAL A 155 -8.34 -7.52 3.23
N TYR A 156 -9.66 -7.68 3.08
CA TYR A 156 -10.64 -6.91 3.84
C TYR A 156 -10.56 -7.12 5.35
N SER A 157 -10.32 -8.36 5.79
CA SER A 157 -10.22 -8.69 7.21
C SER A 157 -9.02 -8.01 7.88
N LEU A 158 -7.94 -7.72 7.13
CA LEU A 158 -6.82 -6.90 7.59
C LEU A 158 -7.20 -5.42 7.68
N ASP A 159 -7.93 -4.87 6.70
CA ASP A 159 -8.49 -3.51 6.78
C ASP A 159 -9.43 -3.35 7.98
N TYR A 160 -10.29 -4.33 8.23
CA TYR A 160 -11.18 -4.41 9.39
C TYR A 160 -10.38 -4.43 10.70
N ALA A 161 -9.46 -5.38 10.86
CA ALA A 161 -8.73 -5.52 12.12
C ALA A 161 -7.81 -4.34 12.41
N ARG A 162 -7.25 -3.73 11.35
CA ARG A 162 -6.50 -2.47 11.42
C ARG A 162 -7.38 -1.30 11.90
N THR A 163 -8.62 -1.22 11.41
CA THR A 163 -9.60 -0.20 11.82
C THR A 163 -9.99 -0.38 13.29
N ARG A 164 -10.32 -1.62 13.71
CA ARG A 164 -10.62 -1.93 15.12
C ARG A 164 -9.47 -1.57 16.05
N LEU A 165 -8.23 -1.95 15.73
CA LEU A 165 -7.07 -1.60 16.57
C LEU A 165 -6.81 -0.09 16.63
N ALA A 166 -6.93 0.65 15.52
CA ALA A 166 -6.69 2.09 15.52
C ALA A 166 -7.70 2.85 16.41
N ASN A 167 -8.96 2.43 16.39
CA ASN A 167 -10.05 2.97 17.20
C ASN A 167 -10.13 2.38 18.62
N ASP A 168 -9.30 1.38 18.95
CA ASP A 168 -9.31 0.74 20.27
C ASP A 168 -8.53 1.58 21.30
N ALA A 169 -9.24 2.58 21.82
CA ALA A 169 -8.84 3.35 22.98
C ALA A 169 -9.06 2.56 24.29
N LYS A 170 -8.31 2.94 25.32
CA LYS A 170 -8.60 2.50 26.70
C LYS A 170 -10.03 2.93 27.06
N ALA A 171 -10.81 2.03 27.68
CA ALA A 171 -12.19 2.36 28.03
C ALA A 171 -12.25 3.58 28.97
N ALA A 172 -13.30 4.40 28.84
CA ALA A 172 -13.32 5.74 29.43
C ALA A 172 -13.39 5.79 30.98
N LYS A 173 -13.66 4.65 31.64
CA LYS A 173 -13.58 4.52 33.10
C LYS A 173 -12.10 4.51 33.53
N LYS A 174 -11.74 5.18 34.64
CA LYS A 174 -10.36 5.16 35.17
C LYS A 174 -9.89 3.71 35.36
N GLY A 175 -8.74 3.36 34.78
CA GLY A 175 -8.22 1.98 34.75
C GLY A 175 -8.75 1.10 33.61
N GLY A 176 -9.54 1.64 32.68
CA GLY A 176 -10.18 0.88 31.62
C GLY A 176 -9.21 0.21 30.64
N GLU A 177 -9.39 -1.10 30.44
CA GLU A 177 -8.60 -1.88 29.50
C GLU A 177 -9.00 -1.66 28.03
N ARG A 178 -8.11 -2.07 27.12
CA ARG A 178 -8.35 -2.09 25.67
C ARG A 178 -9.25 -3.26 25.28
N GLN A 179 -10.00 -3.12 24.18
CA GLN A 179 -10.86 -4.19 23.65
C GLN A 179 -10.03 -5.36 23.12
N PHE A 180 -8.83 -5.08 22.58
CA PHE A 180 -7.99 -6.07 21.92
C PHE A 180 -6.53 -6.03 22.39
N ASN A 181 -5.91 -7.19 22.53
CA ASN A 181 -4.47 -7.30 22.85
C ASN A 181 -3.58 -7.15 21.61
N GLY A 182 -4.11 -7.46 20.41
CA GLY A 182 -3.39 -7.33 19.15
C GLY A 182 -4.20 -7.84 17.96
N LEU A 183 -3.54 -7.96 16.80
CA LEU A 183 -4.18 -8.36 15.53
C LEU A 183 -4.93 -9.70 15.65
N ILE A 184 -4.26 -10.73 16.18
CA ILE A 184 -4.83 -12.08 16.34
C ILE A 184 -6.04 -12.07 17.29
N ASP A 185 -6.01 -11.23 18.33
CA ASP A 185 -7.09 -11.12 19.30
C ASP A 185 -8.35 -10.45 18.69
N VAL A 186 -8.19 -9.51 17.75
CA VAL A 186 -9.32 -8.98 16.97
C VAL A 186 -10.01 -10.07 16.17
N TYR A 187 -9.23 -10.89 15.44
CA TYR A 187 -9.78 -12.02 14.69
C TYR A 187 -10.50 -13.00 15.61
N ARG A 188 -9.85 -13.44 16.69
CA ARG A 188 -10.40 -14.41 17.65
C ARG A 188 -11.71 -13.92 18.26
N LYS A 189 -11.75 -12.69 18.77
CA LYS A 189 -12.94 -12.10 19.40
C LYS A 189 -14.07 -11.88 18.38
N THR A 190 -13.76 -11.37 17.18
CA THR A 190 -14.77 -11.13 16.13
C THR A 190 -15.36 -12.44 15.60
N LEU A 191 -14.52 -13.45 15.35
CA LEU A 191 -14.98 -14.76 14.89
C LEU A 191 -15.86 -15.46 15.95
N LYS A 192 -15.53 -15.29 17.24
CA LYS A 192 -16.34 -15.83 18.34
C LYS A 192 -17.71 -15.14 18.48
N SER A 193 -17.82 -13.83 18.19
CA SER A 193 -19.07 -13.08 18.36
C SER A 193 -19.97 -13.07 17.12
N ASP A 194 -19.40 -12.83 15.93
CA ASP A 194 -20.14 -12.57 14.69
C ASP A 194 -19.70 -13.48 13.52
N GLY A 195 -18.77 -14.42 13.75
CA GLY A 195 -18.19 -15.25 12.70
C GLY A 195 -17.48 -14.45 11.60
N VAL A 196 -17.41 -15.04 10.41
CA VAL A 196 -16.78 -14.42 9.23
C VAL A 196 -17.50 -13.14 8.80
N ALA A 197 -18.83 -13.08 8.95
CA ALA A 197 -19.63 -11.91 8.63
C ALA A 197 -19.19 -10.66 9.43
N GLY A 198 -18.74 -10.84 10.68
CA GLY A 198 -18.17 -9.76 11.49
C GLY A 198 -16.89 -9.16 10.91
N LEU A 199 -16.03 -9.97 10.28
CA LEU A 199 -14.78 -9.52 9.64
C LEU A 199 -15.02 -8.78 8.33
N TYR A 200 -16.10 -9.10 7.61
CA TYR A 200 -16.47 -8.52 6.31
C TYR A 200 -17.57 -7.44 6.39
N ARG A 201 -17.93 -7.01 7.60
CA ARG A 201 -18.96 -6.00 7.82
C ARG A 201 -18.58 -4.67 7.17
N GLY A 202 -19.38 -4.26 6.17
CA GLY A 202 -19.13 -3.08 5.32
C GLY A 202 -18.48 -3.38 3.96
N PHE A 203 -18.31 -4.65 3.56
CA PHE A 203 -17.68 -5.02 2.29
C PHE A 203 -18.36 -4.38 1.05
N ASN A 204 -19.70 -4.47 0.97
CA ASN A 204 -20.46 -3.99 -0.20
C ASN A 204 -20.26 -2.48 -0.46
N ILE A 205 -20.42 -1.66 0.58
CA ILE A 205 -20.20 -0.21 0.50
C ILE A 205 -18.74 0.15 0.20
N SER A 206 -17.80 -0.74 0.52
CA SER A 206 -16.39 -0.58 0.16
C SER A 206 -16.15 -0.78 -1.35
N CYS A 207 -16.85 -1.74 -1.97
CA CYS A 207 -16.79 -1.96 -3.41
C CYS A 207 -17.41 -0.78 -4.17
N VAL A 208 -18.55 -0.26 -3.70
CA VAL A 208 -19.16 0.98 -4.22
C VAL A 208 -18.18 2.15 -4.10
N GLY A 209 -17.53 2.32 -2.93
CA GLY A 209 -16.53 3.37 -2.71
C GLY A 209 -15.34 3.32 -3.67
N ILE A 210 -14.90 2.12 -4.08
CA ILE A 210 -13.84 1.96 -5.08
C ILE A 210 -14.28 2.47 -6.46
N ILE A 211 -15.53 2.17 -6.86
CA ILE A 211 -16.09 2.60 -8.15
C ILE A 211 -16.28 4.13 -8.15
N VAL A 212 -16.91 4.68 -7.10
CA VAL A 212 -17.14 6.12 -6.97
C VAL A 212 -15.81 6.88 -6.94
N TYR A 213 -14.84 6.46 -6.12
CA TYR A 213 -13.52 7.10 -6.07
C TYR A 213 -12.80 7.06 -7.42
N ARG A 214 -12.80 5.92 -8.12
CA ARG A 214 -12.15 5.82 -9.45
C ARG A 214 -12.88 6.64 -10.52
N GLY A 215 -14.20 6.67 -10.52
CA GLY A 215 -14.98 7.44 -11.49
C GLY A 215 -14.72 8.94 -11.35
N LEU A 216 -14.72 9.43 -10.11
CA LEU A 216 -14.36 10.81 -9.80
C LEU A 216 -12.89 11.11 -10.14
N TYR A 217 -11.96 10.20 -9.80
CA TYR A 217 -10.54 10.37 -10.11
C TYR A 217 -10.29 10.49 -11.62
N PHE A 218 -10.77 9.53 -12.42
CA PHE A 218 -10.60 9.56 -13.87
C PHE A 218 -11.37 10.70 -14.53
N GLY A 219 -12.62 10.96 -14.11
CA GLY A 219 -13.42 12.06 -14.65
C GLY A 219 -12.76 13.40 -14.44
N MET A 220 -12.32 13.72 -13.21
CA MET A 220 -11.60 14.96 -12.95
C MET A 220 -10.23 15.00 -13.63
N TYR A 221 -9.51 13.88 -13.76
CA TYR A 221 -8.23 13.85 -14.46
C TYR A 221 -8.39 14.16 -15.96
N ASP A 222 -9.34 13.50 -16.63
CA ASP A 222 -9.61 13.71 -18.06
C ASP A 222 -10.22 15.09 -18.34
N SER A 223 -11.00 15.68 -17.41
CA SER A 223 -11.55 17.03 -17.56
C SER A 223 -10.55 18.15 -17.23
N LEU A 224 -9.75 18.01 -16.16
CA LEU A 224 -8.89 19.10 -15.68
C LEU A 224 -7.51 19.10 -16.33
N LYS A 225 -6.95 17.94 -16.69
CA LYS A 225 -5.64 17.87 -17.35
C LYS A 225 -5.54 18.70 -18.64
N PRO A 226 -6.44 18.56 -19.64
CA PRO A 226 -6.32 19.31 -20.89
C PRO A 226 -6.62 20.82 -20.74
N VAL A 227 -7.20 21.24 -19.61
CA VAL A 227 -7.50 22.65 -19.32
C VAL A 227 -6.36 23.31 -18.53
N LEU A 228 -5.74 22.59 -17.59
CA LEU A 228 -4.75 23.14 -16.66
C LEU A 228 -3.28 22.84 -17.03
N LEU A 229 -3.01 21.77 -17.77
CA LEU A 229 -1.65 21.40 -18.21
C LEU A 229 -1.48 21.69 -19.71
N THR A 230 -1.57 22.97 -20.06
CA THR A 230 -1.38 23.50 -21.41
C THR A 230 -0.10 24.33 -21.52
N GLY A 231 0.48 24.41 -22.73
CA GLY A 231 1.68 25.20 -22.98
C GLY A 231 2.86 24.81 -22.07
N SER A 232 3.47 25.79 -21.42
CA SER A 232 4.64 25.60 -20.54
C SER A 232 4.37 24.73 -19.29
N LEU A 233 3.11 24.46 -18.96
CA LEU A 233 2.74 23.60 -17.82
C LEU A 233 2.58 22.12 -18.20
N GLN A 234 2.53 21.79 -19.49
CA GLN A 234 2.25 20.43 -19.97
C GLN A 234 3.27 19.40 -19.45
N ASP A 235 4.55 19.74 -19.51
CA ASP A 235 5.67 18.88 -19.07
C ASP A 235 6.19 19.25 -17.65
N SER A 236 5.51 20.17 -16.96
CA SER A 236 5.91 20.58 -15.61
C SER A 236 5.56 19.50 -14.58
N PHE A 237 6.61 18.91 -13.98
CA PHE A 237 6.48 17.95 -12.89
C PHE A 237 5.64 18.52 -11.73
N PHE A 238 5.89 19.77 -11.33
CA PHE A 238 5.18 20.40 -10.21
C PHE A 238 3.70 20.65 -10.54
N ALA A 239 3.38 21.06 -11.77
CA ALA A 239 1.99 21.22 -12.20
C ALA A 239 1.25 19.87 -12.25
N SER A 240 1.89 18.84 -12.80
CA SER A 240 1.37 17.47 -12.82
C SER A 240 1.16 16.89 -11.41
N PHE A 241 2.10 17.14 -10.49
CA PHE A 241 1.98 16.73 -9.09
C PHE A 241 0.84 17.47 -8.37
N ALA A 242 0.76 18.79 -8.53
CA ALA A 242 -0.30 19.61 -7.93
C ALA A 242 -1.69 19.19 -8.43
N LEU A 243 -1.84 18.98 -9.75
CA LEU A 243 -3.07 18.46 -10.34
C LEU A 243 -3.43 17.08 -9.77
N GLY A 244 -2.48 16.14 -9.75
CA GLY A 244 -2.69 14.81 -9.19
C GLY A 244 -3.08 14.83 -7.70
N TRP A 245 -2.49 15.73 -6.92
CA TRP A 245 -2.83 15.95 -5.51
C TRP A 245 -4.23 16.55 -5.34
N LEU A 246 -4.59 17.57 -6.12
CA LEU A 246 -5.93 18.18 -6.10
C LEU A 246 -7.01 17.15 -6.45
N ILE A 247 -6.84 16.38 -7.53
CA ILE A 247 -7.77 15.32 -7.94
C ILE A 247 -7.87 14.23 -6.86
N THR A 248 -6.75 13.81 -6.28
CA THR A 248 -6.73 12.78 -5.23
C THR A 248 -7.51 13.22 -3.99
N ASN A 249 -7.37 14.49 -3.58
CA ASN A 249 -8.12 15.04 -2.46
C ASN A 249 -9.59 15.30 -2.81
N GLY A 250 -9.90 15.83 -4.00
CA GLY A 250 -11.27 16.05 -4.46
C GLY A 250 -12.08 14.76 -4.54
N ALA A 251 -11.53 13.72 -5.18
CA ALA A 251 -12.16 12.40 -5.27
C ALA A 251 -12.28 11.77 -3.87
N GLY A 252 -11.21 11.89 -3.07
CA GLY A 252 -11.18 11.38 -1.70
C GLY A 252 -12.19 12.04 -0.75
N LEU A 253 -12.47 13.34 -0.93
CA LEU A 253 -13.48 14.10 -0.18
C LEU A 253 -14.89 13.74 -0.65
N ALA A 254 -15.15 13.73 -1.96
CA ALA A 254 -16.45 13.38 -2.50
C ALA A 254 -16.85 11.92 -2.20
N SER A 255 -15.90 10.98 -2.17
CA SER A 255 -16.14 9.60 -1.71
C SER A 255 -16.06 9.41 -0.18
N TYR A 256 -15.74 10.46 0.59
CA TYR A 256 -15.46 10.34 2.03
C TYR A 256 -16.66 9.82 2.87
N PRO A 257 -17.92 10.22 2.61
CA PRO A 257 -19.08 9.65 3.31
C PRO A 257 -19.15 8.12 3.22
N ILE A 258 -18.71 7.55 2.09
CA ILE A 258 -18.70 6.11 1.84
C ILE A 258 -17.65 5.40 2.71
N ASP A 259 -16.45 6.00 2.88
CA ASP A 259 -15.45 5.50 3.84
C ASP A 259 -15.96 5.64 5.29
N THR A 260 -16.63 6.73 5.66
CA THR A 260 -17.19 6.88 7.01
C THR A 260 -18.27 5.84 7.32
N VAL A 261 -19.21 5.58 6.41
CA VAL A 261 -20.18 4.48 6.55
C VAL A 261 -19.46 3.13 6.66
N ARG A 262 -18.48 2.85 5.79
CA ARG A 262 -17.65 1.63 5.86
C ARG A 262 -17.02 1.45 7.25
N ARG A 263 -16.31 2.45 7.77
CA ARG A 263 -15.59 2.34 9.06
C ARG A 263 -16.54 2.16 10.23
N ARG A 264 -17.67 2.87 10.25
CA ARG A 264 -18.68 2.73 11.31
C ARG A 264 -19.36 1.38 11.30
N MET A 265 -19.67 0.84 10.13
CA MET A 265 -20.13 -0.55 10.00
C MET A 265 -19.11 -1.53 10.60
N MET A 266 -17.81 -1.39 10.32
CA MET A 266 -16.76 -2.22 10.95
C MET A 266 -16.74 -2.12 12.48
N MET A 267 -17.06 -0.95 13.06
CA MET A 267 -17.05 -0.77 14.52
C MET A 267 -18.17 -1.52 15.23
N THR A 268 -19.31 -1.78 14.57
CA THR A 268 -20.45 -2.50 15.18
C THR A 268 -20.25 -4.01 15.34
N SER A 269 -19.19 -4.60 14.79
CA SER A 269 -18.96 -6.04 14.94
C SER A 269 -18.63 -6.40 16.40
N GLY A 270 -19.23 -7.47 16.94
CA GLY A 270 -19.13 -7.87 18.35
C GLY A 270 -19.93 -7.01 19.34
N GLU A 271 -20.61 -5.96 18.87
CA GLU A 271 -21.52 -5.15 19.68
C GLU A 271 -22.97 -5.66 19.56
N ALA A 272 -23.84 -5.33 20.52
CA ALA A 272 -25.24 -5.80 20.52
C ALA A 272 -26.07 -5.14 19.42
N VAL A 273 -25.95 -3.81 19.27
CA VAL A 273 -26.65 -3.04 18.23
C VAL A 273 -25.76 -2.91 17.00
N LYS A 274 -26.31 -3.24 15.84
CA LYS A 274 -25.59 -3.26 14.57
C LYS A 274 -26.43 -2.65 13.45
N TYR A 275 -25.78 -2.00 12.49
CA TYR A 275 -26.45 -1.56 11.26
C TYR A 275 -26.88 -2.75 10.42
N ASN A 276 -28.11 -2.71 9.89
CA ASN A 276 -28.70 -3.76 9.06
C ASN A 276 -28.14 -3.72 7.63
N SER A 277 -27.92 -2.51 7.10
CA SER A 277 -27.36 -2.29 5.77
C SER A 277 -26.53 -1.01 5.72
N SER A 278 -25.86 -0.77 4.60
CA SER A 278 -25.09 0.48 4.40
C SER A 278 -25.98 1.70 4.17
N LEU A 279 -27.19 1.52 3.64
CA LEU A 279 -28.19 2.59 3.51
C LEU A 279 -28.80 2.91 4.88
N ASP A 280 -29.08 1.89 5.69
CA ASP A 280 -29.52 2.03 7.08
C ASP A 280 -28.45 2.77 7.92
N ALA A 281 -27.18 2.36 7.82
CA ALA A 281 -26.07 3.08 8.45
C ALA A 281 -25.99 4.55 8.03
N PHE A 282 -26.09 4.85 6.72
CA PHE A 282 -26.08 6.21 6.21
C PHE A 282 -27.26 7.05 6.74
N ALA A 283 -28.48 6.49 6.70
CA ALA A 283 -29.69 7.15 7.19
C ALA A 283 -29.64 7.41 8.70
N GLN A 284 -29.18 6.45 9.50
CA GLN A 284 -29.02 6.61 10.95
C GLN A 284 -27.95 7.66 11.31
N ILE A 285 -26.81 7.69 10.60
CA ILE A 285 -25.78 8.72 10.81
C ILE A 285 -26.35 10.11 10.48
N LEU A 286 -27.06 10.26 9.35
CA LEU A 286 -27.71 11.53 9.00
C LEU A 286 -28.74 11.96 10.03
N LYS A 287 -29.62 11.05 10.46
CA LYS A 287 -30.71 11.35 11.40
C LYS A 287 -30.21 11.69 12.80
N ASN A 288 -29.23 10.95 13.31
CA ASN A 288 -28.81 11.04 14.71
C ASN A 288 -27.62 12.00 14.93
N GLU A 289 -26.82 12.29 13.89
CA GLU A 289 -25.56 13.03 14.01
C GLU A 289 -25.37 14.13 12.96
N GLY A 290 -26.23 14.18 11.94
CA GLY A 290 -26.22 15.17 10.87
C GLY A 290 -25.16 14.96 9.78
N ALA A 291 -25.35 15.62 8.64
CA ALA A 291 -24.51 15.48 7.46
C ALA A 291 -23.01 15.78 7.69
N LYS A 292 -22.68 16.67 8.62
CA LYS A 292 -21.28 16.97 9.00
C LYS A 292 -20.57 15.75 9.61
N SER A 293 -21.29 14.82 10.23
CA SER A 293 -20.70 13.61 10.84
C SER A 293 -20.04 12.70 9.81
N LEU A 294 -20.59 12.65 8.58
CA LEU A 294 -20.04 11.87 7.47
C LEU A 294 -18.61 12.31 7.05
N PHE A 295 -18.24 13.57 7.34
CA PHE A 295 -16.94 14.16 6.99
C PHE A 295 -15.96 14.24 8.17
N LYS A 296 -16.30 13.67 9.34
CA LYS A 296 -15.39 13.62 10.50
C LYS A 296 -14.05 12.96 10.13
N GLY A 297 -12.95 13.65 10.42
CA GLY A 297 -11.59 13.21 10.09
C GLY A 297 -11.11 13.56 8.68
N ALA A 298 -11.93 14.19 7.82
CA ALA A 298 -11.53 14.53 6.44
C ALA A 298 -10.27 15.41 6.38
N GLY A 299 -10.16 16.44 7.23
CA GLY A 299 -8.94 17.27 7.33
C GLY A 299 -7.70 16.47 7.75
N ALA A 300 -7.84 15.53 8.68
CA ALA A 300 -6.75 14.62 9.06
C ALA A 300 -6.36 13.68 7.91
N ASN A 301 -7.31 13.29 7.05
CA ASN A 301 -7.02 12.52 5.84
C ASN A 301 -6.22 13.31 4.79
N ILE A 302 -6.47 14.62 4.65
CA ILE A 302 -5.68 15.52 3.78
C ILE A 302 -4.24 15.62 4.33
N LEU A 303 -4.08 15.88 5.63
CA LEU A 303 -2.75 15.92 6.27
C LEU A 303 -2.00 14.58 6.13
N ARG A 304 -2.70 13.45 6.26
CA ARG A 304 -2.15 12.10 6.00
C ARG A 304 -1.69 11.94 4.55
N ALA A 305 -2.38 12.52 3.57
CA ALA A 305 -1.97 12.46 2.16
C ALA A 305 -0.67 13.25 1.93
N VAL A 306 -0.55 14.45 2.49
CA VAL A 306 0.68 15.27 2.44
C VAL A 306 1.85 14.55 3.13
N ALA A 307 1.64 14.03 4.33
CA ALA A 307 2.67 13.28 5.06
C ALA A 307 3.15 12.03 4.30
N GLY A 308 2.23 11.24 3.74
CA GLY A 308 2.58 10.04 2.97
C GLY A 308 3.39 10.36 1.70
N ALA A 309 3.02 11.42 0.97
CA ALA A 309 3.72 11.87 -0.22
C ALA A 309 5.12 12.42 0.11
N GLY A 310 5.23 13.25 1.14
CA GLY A 310 6.51 13.84 1.58
C GLY A 310 7.50 12.77 2.07
N VAL A 311 7.03 11.77 2.83
CA VAL A 311 7.88 10.67 3.28
C VAL A 311 8.34 9.79 2.13
N LEU A 312 7.47 9.50 1.15
CA LEU A 312 7.86 8.72 -0.03
C LEU A 312 8.93 9.46 -0.86
N ALA A 313 8.71 10.74 -1.19
CA ALA A 313 9.68 11.55 -1.92
C ALA A 313 11.02 11.72 -1.16
N GLY A 314 10.98 11.76 0.17
CA GLY A 314 12.17 11.74 1.01
C GLY A 314 12.90 10.39 0.99
N TYR A 315 12.15 9.28 1.08
CA TYR A 315 12.69 7.93 0.99
C TYR A 315 13.34 7.65 -0.37
N ASP A 316 12.68 8.03 -1.47
CA ASP A 316 13.19 7.84 -2.83
C ASP A 316 14.52 8.59 -3.04
N LYS A 317 14.68 9.80 -2.47
CA LYS A 317 15.97 10.52 -2.46
C LYS A 317 17.06 9.83 -1.63
N LEU A 318 16.71 9.20 -0.51
CA LEU A 318 17.65 8.43 0.30
C LEU A 318 18.06 7.15 -0.41
N GLN A 319 17.09 6.42 -0.96
CA GLN A 319 17.30 5.20 -1.73
C GLN A 319 18.15 5.46 -2.99
N GLY A 320 17.88 6.55 -3.73
CA GLY A 320 18.70 6.97 -4.87
C GLY A 320 20.15 7.24 -4.48
N ARG A 321 20.39 7.88 -3.33
CA ARG A 321 21.75 8.09 -2.79
C ARG A 321 22.41 6.77 -2.39
N THR A 322 21.73 5.90 -1.65
CA THR A 322 22.30 4.61 -1.22
C THR A 322 22.58 3.66 -2.40
N LEU A 323 21.73 3.68 -3.44
CA LEU A 323 21.99 2.93 -4.66
C LEU A 323 23.18 3.52 -5.43
N LEU A 324 23.26 4.85 -5.57
CA LEU A 324 24.46 5.50 -6.12
C LEU A 324 25.72 5.13 -5.33
N ASP A 325 25.71 5.26 -4.00
CA ASP A 325 26.84 4.88 -3.14
C ASP A 325 27.23 3.40 -3.34
N THR A 326 26.25 2.51 -3.51
CA THR A 326 26.49 1.07 -3.77
C THR A 326 27.10 0.85 -5.16
N TYR A 327 26.60 1.52 -6.20
CA TYR A 327 27.18 1.48 -7.55
C TYR A 327 28.59 2.07 -7.60
N THR A 328 28.85 3.17 -6.87
CA THR A 328 30.20 3.72 -6.73
C THR A 328 31.12 2.74 -6.00
N TYR A 329 30.64 2.09 -4.93
CA TYR A 329 31.42 1.14 -4.14
C TYR A 329 31.73 -0.15 -4.92
N SER A 330 30.76 -0.70 -5.66
CA SER A 330 30.98 -1.88 -6.51
C SER A 330 31.87 -1.57 -7.72
N SER A 331 31.78 -0.36 -8.28
CA SER A 331 32.72 0.12 -9.30
C SER A 331 34.13 0.24 -8.71
N PHE A 332 34.27 0.76 -7.49
CA PHE A 332 35.56 0.92 -6.81
C PHE A 332 36.17 -0.41 -6.34
N SER A 333 35.36 -1.39 -5.92
CA SER A 333 35.86 -2.74 -5.60
C SER A 333 36.27 -3.52 -6.84
N SER A 334 35.51 -3.40 -7.94
CA SER A 334 35.88 -3.98 -9.24
C SER A 334 37.19 -3.39 -9.76
N SER A 335 37.38 -2.07 -9.63
CA SER A 335 38.65 -1.41 -9.93
C SER A 335 39.81 -1.92 -9.06
N ARG A 336 39.61 -2.17 -7.76
CA ARG A 336 40.67 -2.75 -6.90
C ARG A 336 41.07 -4.17 -7.30
N SER A 337 40.11 -5.00 -7.73
CA SER A 337 40.39 -6.37 -8.19
C SER A 337 41.17 -6.43 -9.51
N LEU A 338 41.21 -5.34 -10.28
CA LEU A 338 41.95 -5.23 -11.54
C LEU A 338 43.40 -4.76 -11.38
N TYR A 339 43.81 -4.30 -10.20
CA TYR A 339 45.18 -3.84 -9.90
C TYR A 339 46.06 -4.86 -9.17
N SER A 340 45.61 -6.11 -9.02
CA SER A 340 46.28 -7.15 -8.22
C SER A 340 46.88 -8.31 -9.02
N SER A 341 46.91 -8.24 -10.36
CA SER A 341 47.50 -9.28 -11.23
C SER A 341 48.46 -8.69 -12.27
N PRO A 342 49.73 -9.14 -12.35
CA PRO A 342 50.73 -8.59 -13.29
C PRO A 342 50.54 -8.94 -14.77
N HIS A 343 49.48 -9.67 -15.18
CA HIS A 343 49.46 -10.41 -16.44
C HIS A 343 48.39 -10.03 -17.49
N SER A 344 47.72 -8.88 -17.37
CA SER A 344 46.62 -8.50 -18.29
C SER A 344 46.77 -7.10 -18.93
N LEU A 345 47.99 -6.71 -19.31
CA LEU A 345 48.28 -5.43 -19.97
C LEU A 345 48.07 -5.43 -21.51
N GLN A 346 47.44 -6.47 -22.07
CA GLN A 346 47.34 -6.66 -23.53
C GLN A 346 45.92 -6.95 -24.08
N GLN A 347 44.87 -6.76 -23.27
CA GLN A 347 43.46 -6.88 -23.70
C GLN A 347 42.67 -5.56 -23.72
N LEU A 348 43.36 -4.41 -23.65
CA LEU A 348 42.73 -3.08 -23.58
C LEU A 348 42.64 -2.33 -24.92
N LEU A 349 42.61 -3.06 -26.05
CA LEU A 349 42.62 -2.48 -27.40
C LEU A 349 41.38 -2.75 -28.29
N HIS A 350 40.43 -3.58 -27.87
CA HIS A 350 39.20 -3.85 -28.64
C HIS A 350 37.94 -3.85 -27.76
N CYS A 351 37.42 -2.64 -27.47
CA CYS A 351 36.02 -2.45 -27.06
C CYS A 351 35.55 -1.06 -27.52
N PRO A 352 34.54 -0.94 -28.41
CA PRO A 352 34.08 0.34 -28.92
C PRO A 352 33.33 1.14 -27.84
N LYS A 353 33.66 2.44 -27.75
CA LYS A 353 33.22 3.33 -26.66
C LYS A 353 31.70 3.48 -26.55
N GLN A 354 31.18 3.25 -25.36
CA GLN A 354 29.88 3.75 -24.92
C GLN A 354 29.99 5.18 -24.36
N LEU A 355 28.84 5.88 -24.29
CA LEU A 355 28.56 7.13 -23.58
C LEU A 355 29.39 8.38 -23.95
N LYS A 356 28.76 9.29 -24.70
CA LYS A 356 29.07 10.73 -24.64
C LYS A 356 28.44 11.34 -23.37
N LEU A 357 29.17 12.29 -22.78
CA LEU A 357 28.75 13.11 -21.64
C LEU A 357 27.55 14.01 -22.01
N GLN A 358 26.71 14.31 -21.01
CA GLN A 358 26.28 15.68 -20.75
C GLN A 358 25.97 15.85 -19.25
N TYR A 359 26.00 17.09 -18.75
CA TYR A 359 25.99 17.49 -17.34
C TYR A 359 27.28 17.25 -16.53
N PHE A 360 28.31 18.05 -16.83
CA PHE A 360 28.99 18.85 -15.80
C PHE A 360 29.62 20.06 -16.48
N HIS A 361 29.16 21.27 -16.14
CA HIS A 361 29.82 22.52 -16.50
C HIS A 361 30.05 23.34 -15.23
N SER A 362 31.23 23.94 -15.14
CA SER A 362 31.57 25.07 -14.27
C SER A 362 31.68 24.79 -12.76
N PHE A 363 32.89 24.40 -12.32
CA PHE A 363 33.59 25.03 -11.18
C PHE A 363 35.08 24.64 -11.22
N PRO A 364 36.03 25.59 -11.34
CA PRO A 364 37.45 25.32 -11.15
C PRO A 364 37.88 25.60 -9.70
N LEU A 365 38.83 24.82 -9.18
CA LEU A 365 39.99 25.22 -8.34
C LEU A 365 40.69 23.96 -7.77
N PRO A 366 41.99 24.02 -7.39
CA PRO A 366 42.87 22.85 -7.37
C PRO A 366 42.91 22.08 -6.05
N LEU A 367 43.40 20.85 -6.15
CA LEU A 367 43.76 19.97 -5.04
C LEU A 367 44.92 20.56 -4.22
N ARG A 368 44.75 20.60 -2.90
CA ARG A 368 45.87 20.43 -1.95
C ARG A 368 45.47 19.42 -0.89
N VAL A 369 46.24 18.36 -0.78
CA VAL A 369 46.05 17.29 0.22
C VAL A 369 46.87 17.65 1.45
N GLU A 370 46.22 17.71 2.61
CA GLU A 370 46.91 17.74 3.90
C GLU A 370 46.17 16.81 4.87
N GLN A 371 46.89 15.83 5.41
CA GLN A 371 46.34 14.81 6.32
C GLN A 371 46.71 15.15 7.77
N GLN A 372 45.72 15.33 8.65
CA GLN A 372 45.89 15.18 10.10
C GLN A 372 44.61 14.62 10.78
N PRO A 373 44.69 14.02 11.98
CA PRO A 373 43.78 12.94 12.39
C PRO A 373 42.55 13.31 13.25
N LEU A 374 41.60 12.36 13.25
CA LEU A 374 40.35 12.24 14.02
C LEU A 374 40.51 12.40 15.56
N PRO A 375 39.47 12.86 16.30
CA PRO A 375 38.28 12.05 16.62
C PRO A 375 36.95 12.87 16.66
N ARG A 376 35.74 12.44 17.11
CA ARG A 376 35.19 11.26 17.84
C ARG A 376 33.89 10.72 17.16
N LEU A 377 33.27 9.68 17.74
CA LEU A 377 31.99 9.06 17.36
C LEU A 377 30.76 9.83 17.88
N SER A 378 29.60 9.75 17.19
CA SER A 378 28.30 9.26 17.74
C SER A 378 27.10 9.46 16.78
N LEU A 379 26.92 8.57 15.78
CA LEU A 379 25.61 8.45 15.08
C LEU A 379 25.38 7.11 14.36
N LYS A 380 26.44 6.45 13.85
CA LYS A 380 26.31 5.23 13.01
C LYS A 380 25.87 3.95 13.75
N ARG A 381 25.89 3.89 15.09
CA ARG A 381 25.48 2.68 15.83
C ARG A 381 23.95 2.52 15.95
N ALA A 382 23.18 3.60 15.99
CA ALA A 382 21.72 3.53 16.14
C ALA A 382 21.00 2.95 14.90
N THR A 383 21.37 3.43 13.71
CA THR A 383 20.79 2.95 12.43
C THR A 383 21.23 1.54 12.06
N SER A 384 22.44 1.13 12.44
CA SER A 384 22.92 -0.23 12.25
C SER A 384 22.14 -1.24 13.12
N CYS A 385 22.01 -1.00 14.44
CA CYS A 385 21.28 -1.92 15.32
C CYS A 385 19.82 -2.16 14.90
N VAL A 386 19.10 -1.12 14.45
CA VAL A 386 17.70 -1.27 13.99
C VAL A 386 17.64 -2.11 12.70
N SER A 387 18.52 -1.85 11.74
CA SER A 387 18.56 -2.58 10.47
C SER A 387 18.91 -4.05 10.67
N THR A 388 19.93 -4.34 11.48
CA THR A 388 20.34 -5.71 11.79
C THR A 388 19.27 -6.47 12.59
N SER A 389 18.59 -5.82 13.53
CA SER A 389 17.51 -6.47 14.32
C SER A 389 16.30 -6.85 13.46
N ILE A 390 15.94 -6.03 12.47
CA ILE A 390 14.85 -6.32 11.53
C ILE A 390 15.24 -7.45 10.57
N LEU A 391 16.49 -7.46 10.09
CA LEU A 391 17.03 -8.56 9.28
C LEU A 391 17.07 -9.88 10.06
N LEU A 392 17.59 -9.90 11.30
CA LEU A 392 17.63 -11.10 12.14
C LEU A 392 16.23 -11.64 12.44
N SER A 393 15.27 -10.75 12.73
CA SER A 393 13.86 -11.13 12.94
C SER A 393 13.22 -11.72 11.67
N SER A 394 13.64 -11.27 10.49
CA SER A 394 13.14 -11.76 9.21
C SER A 394 13.75 -13.12 8.83
N VAL A 395 15.05 -13.32 9.10
CA VAL A 395 15.74 -14.60 8.88
C VAL A 395 15.22 -15.66 9.85
N MET A 396 15.05 -15.35 11.14
CA MET A 396 14.47 -16.30 12.10
C MET A 396 13.01 -16.65 11.78
N ALA A 397 12.23 -15.72 11.19
CA ALA A 397 10.89 -16.02 10.71
C ALA A 397 10.88 -16.96 9.49
N LEU A 398 11.92 -16.90 8.64
CA LEU A 398 12.11 -17.82 7.51
C LEU A 398 12.57 -19.21 7.98
N ASP A 399 13.53 -19.29 8.91
CA ASP A 399 13.95 -20.57 9.51
C ASP A 399 12.78 -21.27 10.21
N HIS A 400 11.99 -20.56 11.01
CA HIS A 400 10.80 -21.15 11.64
C HIS A 400 9.72 -21.58 10.63
N ALA A 401 9.63 -20.93 9.46
CA ALA A 401 8.73 -21.37 8.38
C ALA A 401 9.25 -22.64 7.69
N GLN A 402 10.54 -22.71 7.37
CA GLN A 402 11.16 -23.90 6.75
C GLN A 402 11.22 -25.11 7.71
N ILE A 403 11.37 -24.88 9.01
CA ILE A 403 11.25 -25.92 10.05
C ILE A 403 9.78 -26.38 10.19
N ALA A 404 8.80 -25.51 9.98
CA ALA A 404 7.40 -25.91 9.94
C ALA A 404 7.05 -26.73 8.68
N GLU A 405 7.54 -26.33 7.50
CA GLU A 405 7.33 -27.06 6.24
C GLU A 405 8.01 -28.44 6.26
N SER A 406 9.25 -28.55 6.74
CA SER A 406 9.95 -29.85 6.86
C SER A 406 9.27 -30.81 7.86
N ASN A 407 8.68 -30.29 8.94
CA ASN A 407 7.90 -31.10 9.89
C ASN A 407 6.47 -31.41 9.40
N MET A 408 5.92 -30.66 8.44
CA MET A 408 4.67 -31.03 7.75
C MET A 408 4.91 -32.07 6.64
N ALA A 409 6.08 -32.03 5.98
CA ALA A 409 6.46 -32.97 4.94
C ALA A 409 6.77 -34.39 5.47
N SER A 410 7.07 -34.54 6.76
CA SER A 410 7.41 -35.82 7.40
C SER A 410 6.23 -36.55 8.05
N GLN A 411 5.01 -35.98 8.04
CA GLN A 411 3.82 -36.67 8.53
C GLN A 411 3.19 -37.55 7.43
N PRO A 412 2.99 -38.86 7.65
CA PRO A 412 2.29 -39.71 6.69
C PRO A 412 0.83 -39.25 6.55
N THR A 413 0.42 -38.99 5.31
CA THR A 413 -0.91 -38.45 5.01
C THR A 413 -2.02 -39.40 5.45
N ARG A 414 -3.05 -38.86 6.13
CA ARG A 414 -4.21 -39.62 6.65
C ARG A 414 -5.01 -40.39 5.58
N SER A 415 -4.77 -40.13 4.28
CA SER A 415 -5.36 -40.89 3.17
C SER A 415 -4.88 -42.35 3.14
N SER A 416 -3.57 -42.57 3.31
CA SER A 416 -2.93 -43.89 3.21
C SER A 416 -3.33 -44.84 4.34
N ALA A 417 -3.60 -44.29 5.54
CA ALA A 417 -4.11 -45.06 6.67
C ALA A 417 -5.56 -45.53 6.44
N MET A 418 -6.39 -44.72 5.79
CA MET A 418 -7.82 -45.02 5.59
C MET A 418 -8.06 -46.08 4.51
N GLN A 419 -7.21 -46.11 3.46
CA GLN A 419 -7.24 -47.17 2.43
C GLN A 419 -6.79 -48.54 2.95
N ASN A 420 -5.86 -48.59 3.90
CA ASN A 420 -5.45 -49.85 4.53
C ASN A 420 -6.48 -50.38 5.53
N LEU A 421 -7.19 -49.52 6.28
CA LEU A 421 -8.31 -49.98 7.14
C LEU A 421 -9.48 -50.58 6.32
N THR A 422 -9.82 -50.00 5.17
CA THR A 422 -10.91 -50.52 4.32
C THR A 422 -10.58 -51.88 3.70
N ARG A 423 -9.31 -52.11 3.29
CA ARG A 423 -8.86 -53.45 2.86
C ARG A 423 -8.89 -54.47 4.00
N HIS A 424 -8.54 -54.08 5.23
CA HIS A 424 -8.50 -55.02 6.33
C HIS A 424 -9.89 -55.44 6.84
N GLN A 425 -10.88 -54.53 6.81
CA GLN A 425 -12.27 -54.86 7.17
C GLN A 425 -12.96 -55.74 6.12
N HIS A 426 -12.70 -55.53 4.82
CA HIS A 426 -13.25 -56.40 3.77
C HIS A 426 -12.78 -57.86 3.89
N HIS A 427 -11.60 -58.10 4.46
CA HIS A 427 -11.06 -59.45 4.64
C HIS A 427 -11.58 -60.19 5.89
N GLN A 428 -12.16 -59.48 6.87
CA GLN A 428 -12.81 -60.11 8.03
C GLN A 428 -14.27 -60.49 7.78
N TYR A 429 -14.99 -59.79 6.88
CA TYR A 429 -16.39 -60.07 6.59
C TYR A 429 -16.64 -61.34 5.76
N LEU A 430 -15.59 -61.97 5.20
CA LEU A 430 -15.68 -63.19 4.39
C LEU A 430 -15.32 -64.48 5.15
N LYS A 431 -15.27 -64.46 6.50
CA LYS A 431 -14.96 -65.65 7.32
C LYS A 431 -16.05 -66.10 8.30
N HIS A 432 -17.17 -65.38 8.42
CA HIS A 432 -18.31 -65.81 9.26
C HIS A 432 -19.67 -65.48 8.61
N VAL A 433 -20.05 -66.32 7.64
CA VAL A 433 -21.45 -66.70 7.36
C VAL A 433 -21.42 -68.22 7.10
N PRO A 434 -22.28 -69.03 7.75
CA PRO A 434 -22.37 -70.48 7.49
C PRO A 434 -23.03 -70.80 6.15
#